data_AF-A0A518N6Y6-F1
#
_entry.id   AF-A0A518N6Y6-F1
#
_cell.length_a   1.000
_cell.length_b   1.000
_cell.length_c   1.000
_cell.angle_alpha   90.00
_cell.angle_beta   90.00
_cell.angle_gamma   90.00
#
_symmetry.space_group_name_H-M   'P 1'
#
loop_
_entity.id
_entity.type
_entity.pdbx_description
1 polymer ?
#
loop_
_entity_poly.entity_id
_entity_poly.type
_entity_poly.pdbx_seq_one_letter_code
_entity_poly.pdbx_strand_id
1 'polypeptide(L)'
;MQGKAEEFDSAKEKVLKARMSVVLRANEVVVAEVEDAALWNAVFAAINSGSSSLLQAAPVSPVLAGPAAGGSVVETMARNTPVAEPINKFAKELSVDLDVLIGACDPTPNDPYLRLDPHHWEKMRKELPARGVKALPPIVVAATILCLWSRHAALGSVTQAQAQSVLAAINSRDNNPTRGIAGASWLQARPGGQIVLNPSQISRAITIAKGFCEQDWSAWKAL
;
A
#
# COMPACT_ATOMS: atom_id res chain seq x y z
N MET A 1 -49.52 -14.67 66.84
CA MET A 1 -49.52 -14.65 65.36
C MET A 1 -49.07 -13.27 64.90
N GLN A 2 -48.24 -13.22 63.84
CA GLN A 2 -47.82 -12.04 63.06
C GLN A 2 -46.89 -11.07 63.80
N GLY A 3 -45.70 -10.69 63.31
CA GLY A 3 -44.99 -10.98 62.07
C GLY A 3 -43.85 -9.96 62.01
N LYS A 4 -42.62 -10.40 62.30
CA LYS A 4 -41.42 -9.55 62.35
C LYS A 4 -40.94 -9.36 60.92
N ALA A 5 -41.02 -8.12 60.40
CA ALA A 5 -40.45 -7.78 59.10
C ALA A 5 -38.94 -7.67 59.24
N GLU A 6 -38.23 -8.68 58.75
CA GLU A 6 -36.78 -8.62 58.55
C GLU A 6 -36.50 -7.81 57.29
N GLU A 7 -35.93 -6.63 57.50
CA GLU A 7 -35.40 -5.75 56.47
C GLU A 7 -34.10 -6.37 55.94
N PHE A 8 -34.21 -7.09 54.82
CA PHE A 8 -33.05 -7.60 54.10
C PHE A 8 -32.32 -6.42 53.46
N ASP A 9 -31.26 -5.98 54.14
CA ASP A 9 -30.25 -5.08 53.60
C ASP A 9 -29.68 -5.71 52.31
N SER A 10 -30.04 -5.11 51.18
CA SER A 10 -29.66 -5.55 49.85
C SER A 10 -28.15 -5.34 49.71
N ALA A 11 -27.40 -6.39 50.02
CA ALA A 11 -25.98 -6.49 49.73
C ALA A 11 -25.78 -6.18 48.25
N LYS A 12 -25.34 -4.95 47.97
CA LYS A 12 -24.92 -4.51 46.64
C LYS A 12 -23.91 -5.52 46.13
N GLU A 13 -24.37 -6.38 45.23
CA GLU A 13 -23.56 -7.28 44.45
C GLU A 13 -22.50 -6.42 43.76
N LYS A 14 -21.27 -6.45 44.29
CA LYS A 14 -20.13 -5.77 43.67
C LYS A 14 -19.86 -6.52 42.37
N VAL A 15 -20.54 -6.10 41.31
CA VAL A 15 -20.25 -6.55 39.95
C VAL A 15 -18.80 -6.19 39.67
N LEU A 16 -17.93 -7.20 39.76
CA LEU A 16 -16.51 -7.09 39.41
C LEU A 16 -16.44 -6.75 37.92
N LYS A 17 -16.28 -5.47 37.60
CA LYS A 17 -16.03 -5.02 36.23
C LYS A 17 -14.57 -5.28 35.92
N ALA A 18 -14.30 -6.39 35.24
CA ALA A 18 -12.98 -6.65 34.69
C ALA A 18 -12.66 -5.56 33.65
N ARG A 19 -11.54 -4.85 33.85
CA ARG A 19 -10.99 -3.89 32.89
C ARG A 19 -9.79 -4.56 32.22
N MET A 20 -9.81 -4.64 30.90
CA MET A 20 -8.74 -5.25 30.12
C MET A 20 -8.08 -4.16 29.25
N SER A 21 -6.75 -4.11 29.21
CA SER A 21 -5.99 -3.19 28.34
C SER A 21 -4.96 -3.96 27.50
N VAL A 22 -4.87 -3.62 26.21
CA VAL A 22 -3.86 -4.19 25.30
C VAL A 22 -2.64 -3.28 25.36
N VAL A 23 -1.47 -3.87 25.67
CA VAL A 23 -0.21 -3.14 25.78
C VAL A 23 0.76 -3.63 24.71
N LEU A 24 1.17 -2.74 23.81
CA LEU A 24 2.22 -2.99 22.84
C LEU A 24 3.57 -2.66 23.48
N ARG A 25 4.45 -3.67 23.57
CA ARG A 25 5.81 -3.51 24.09
C ARG A 25 6.84 -3.71 22.98
N ALA A 26 7.88 -2.88 22.98
CA ALA A 26 9.11 -3.11 22.22
C ALA A 26 10.24 -3.32 23.23
N ASN A 27 10.75 -4.54 23.29
CA ASN A 27 11.62 -5.00 24.38
C ASN A 27 10.93 -4.80 25.74
N GLU A 28 11.52 -3.99 26.63
CA GLU A 28 11.00 -3.66 27.96
C GLU A 28 10.23 -2.33 28.01
N VAL A 29 10.04 -1.66 26.87
CA VAL A 29 9.38 -0.34 26.81
C VAL A 29 7.95 -0.50 26.31
N VAL A 30 6.99 0.07 27.06
CA VAL A 30 5.60 0.20 26.62
C VAL A 30 5.51 1.30 25.57
N VAL A 31 5.14 0.93 24.34
CA VAL A 31 5.07 1.84 23.19
C VAL A 31 3.64 2.37 22.99
N ALA A 32 2.63 1.56 23.32
CA ALA A 32 1.23 1.97 23.27
C ALA A 32 0.38 1.16 24.24
N GLU A 33 -0.64 1.79 24.83
CA GLU A 33 -1.69 1.15 25.62
C GLU A 33 -3.05 1.56 25.06
N VAL A 34 -3.93 0.58 24.83
CA VAL A 34 -5.27 0.81 24.27
C VAL A 34 -6.31 0.05 25.08
N GLU A 35 -7.37 0.75 25.49
CA GLU A 35 -8.49 0.23 26.27
C GLU A 35 -9.78 0.14 25.44
N ASP A 36 -9.65 -0.28 24.18
CA ASP A 36 -10.79 -0.45 23.29
C ASP A 36 -11.33 -1.89 23.37
N ALA A 37 -12.60 -2.02 23.76
CA ALA A 37 -13.29 -3.31 23.88
C ALA A 37 -13.45 -4.03 22.52
N ALA A 38 -13.62 -3.27 21.42
CA ALA A 38 -13.76 -3.85 20.09
C ALA A 38 -12.43 -4.45 19.62
N LEU A 39 -11.32 -3.74 19.85
CA LEU A 39 -9.97 -4.21 19.57
C LEU A 39 -9.65 -5.48 20.38
N TRP A 40 -10.03 -5.51 21.65
CA TRP A 40 -9.86 -6.68 22.52
C TRP A 40 -10.54 -7.93 21.97
N ASN A 41 -11.80 -7.80 21.55
CA ASN A 41 -12.54 -8.91 20.97
C ASN A 41 -11.88 -9.43 19.70
N ALA A 42 -11.36 -8.53 18.85
CA ALA A 42 -10.63 -8.91 17.64
C ALA A 42 -9.32 -9.65 17.97
N VAL A 43 -8.51 -9.13 18.89
CA VAL A 43 -7.24 -9.75 19.33
C VAL A 43 -7.49 -11.13 19.95
N PHE A 44 -8.49 -11.24 20.81
CA PHE A 44 -8.83 -12.51 21.46
C PHE A 44 -9.33 -13.56 20.46
N ALA A 45 -10.15 -13.14 19.49
CA ALA A 45 -10.58 -14.00 18.40
C ALA A 45 -9.39 -14.50 17.55
N ALA A 46 -8.41 -13.63 17.26
CA ALA A 46 -7.21 -14.00 16.51
C ALA A 46 -6.29 -14.98 17.26
N ILE A 47 -6.09 -14.79 18.57
CA ILE A 47 -5.29 -15.69 19.40
C ILE A 47 -5.92 -17.09 19.45
N ASN A 48 -7.24 -17.18 19.63
CA ASN A 48 -7.93 -18.47 19.77
C ASN A 48 -8.15 -19.19 18.44
N SER A 49 -8.20 -18.46 17.32
CA SER A 49 -8.38 -19.05 15.99
C SER A 49 -7.07 -19.50 15.33
N GLY A 50 -5.92 -19.30 15.98
CA GLY A 50 -4.59 -19.61 15.44
C GLY A 50 -4.27 -18.88 14.14
N SER A 51 -5.06 -17.86 13.80
CA SER A 51 -5.00 -17.14 12.54
C SER A 51 -4.46 -15.74 12.81
N SER A 52 -3.25 -15.46 12.34
CA SER A 52 -2.63 -14.12 12.35
C SER A 52 -3.35 -13.11 11.42
N SER A 53 -4.61 -13.35 11.09
CA SER A 53 -5.42 -12.53 10.19
C SER A 53 -6.20 -11.47 10.99
N LEU A 54 -5.49 -10.55 11.64
CA LEU A 54 -6.08 -9.32 12.18
C LEU A 54 -6.28 -8.23 11.09
N LEU A 55 -6.08 -8.58 9.81
CA LEU A 55 -6.19 -7.65 8.67
C LEU A 55 -7.38 -7.95 7.75
N GLN A 56 -8.25 -8.89 8.10
CA GLN A 56 -9.44 -9.15 7.30
C GLN A 56 -10.56 -8.18 7.71
N ALA A 57 -10.63 -7.06 7.00
CA ALA A 57 -11.75 -6.14 7.05
C ALA A 57 -13.08 -6.91 6.95
N ALA A 58 -13.99 -6.60 7.86
CA ALA A 58 -15.28 -7.26 7.99
C ALA A 58 -16.06 -7.27 6.65
N PRO A 59 -16.79 -8.35 6.31
CA PRO A 59 -17.74 -8.33 5.21
C PRO A 59 -18.95 -7.49 5.61
N VAL A 60 -19.08 -6.31 5.00
CA VAL A 60 -20.30 -5.51 5.07
C VAL A 60 -21.44 -6.29 4.43
N SER A 61 -22.51 -6.52 5.20
CA SER A 61 -23.75 -7.12 4.71
C SER A 61 -24.44 -6.20 3.70
N PRO A 62 -25.08 -6.72 2.64
CA PRO A 62 -25.78 -5.90 1.67
C PRO A 62 -27.15 -5.50 2.23
N VAL A 63 -27.33 -4.22 2.57
CA VAL A 63 -28.64 -3.63 2.84
C VAL A 63 -29.19 -3.03 1.54
N LEU A 64 -30.39 -3.50 1.21
CA LEU A 64 -31.36 -3.11 0.19
C LEU A 64 -31.23 -1.75 -0.52
N ALA A 65 -31.50 -1.83 -1.82
CA ALA A 65 -31.69 -0.73 -2.76
C ALA A 65 -32.82 0.25 -2.39
N GLY A 66 -32.57 1.53 -2.65
CA GLY A 66 -33.56 2.62 -2.76
C GLY A 66 -32.95 3.80 -3.54
N PRO A 67 -33.68 4.46 -4.47
CA PRO A 67 -33.07 5.31 -5.49
C PRO A 67 -32.98 6.80 -5.12
N ALA A 68 -31.94 7.43 -5.67
CA ALA A 68 -31.80 8.83 -6.11
C ALA A 68 -32.02 9.98 -5.10
N ALA A 69 -30.93 10.68 -4.78
CA ALA A 69 -30.85 12.15 -4.86
C ALA A 69 -29.38 12.59 -4.74
N GLY A 70 -28.91 13.36 -5.72
CA GLY A 70 -27.55 13.91 -5.74
C GLY A 70 -27.29 14.89 -4.61
N GLY A 71 -26.04 14.87 -4.13
CA GLY A 71 -25.54 15.80 -3.13
C GLY A 71 -24.11 15.42 -2.76
N SER A 72 -23.16 16.11 -3.37
CA SER A 72 -21.73 15.99 -3.13
C SER A 72 -21.38 16.26 -1.67
N VAL A 73 -21.03 15.22 -0.90
CA VAL A 73 -20.46 15.34 0.46
C VAL A 73 -19.30 14.35 0.69
N VAL A 74 -18.76 13.73 -0.36
CA VAL A 74 -17.71 12.69 -0.23
C VAL A 74 -16.29 13.28 -0.27
N GLU A 75 -16.13 14.60 -0.27
CA GLU A 75 -14.83 15.24 -0.52
C GLU A 75 -14.06 15.66 0.75
N THR A 76 -14.53 15.34 1.95
CA THR A 76 -13.88 15.86 3.19
C THR A 76 -13.47 14.82 4.23
N MET A 77 -13.72 13.52 4.03
CA MET A 77 -13.34 12.48 5.01
C MET A 77 -12.19 11.55 4.59
N ALA A 78 -11.68 11.64 3.36
CA ALA A 78 -10.61 10.76 2.88
C ALA A 78 -9.18 11.23 3.20
N ARG A 79 -8.99 12.31 3.97
CA ARG A 79 -7.65 12.93 4.15
C ARG A 79 -6.79 12.35 5.28
N ASN A 80 -7.32 11.51 6.17
CA ASN A 80 -6.59 11.07 7.37
C ASN A 80 -6.59 9.54 7.57
N THR A 81 -6.38 8.77 6.49
CA THR A 81 -5.99 7.36 6.62
C THR A 81 -4.46 7.26 6.51
N PRO A 82 -3.75 6.61 7.45
CA PRO A 82 -2.28 6.52 7.44
C PRO A 82 -1.70 5.80 6.21
N VAL A 83 -2.53 5.12 5.43
CA VAL A 83 -2.17 4.49 4.15
C VAL A 83 -2.23 5.46 2.97
N ALA A 84 -3.01 6.55 3.08
CA ALA A 84 -3.16 7.54 2.00
C ALA A 84 -2.01 8.55 1.96
N GLU A 85 -1.30 8.79 3.07
CA GLU A 85 -0.17 9.71 3.11
C GLU A 85 0.98 9.38 2.13
N PRO A 86 1.49 8.14 2.05
CA PRO A 86 2.57 7.80 1.12
C PRO A 86 2.15 7.93 -0.35
N ILE A 87 0.89 7.58 -0.67
CA ILE A 87 0.34 7.69 -2.03
C ILE A 87 0.25 9.16 -2.44
N ASN A 88 -0.25 10.03 -1.55
CA ASN A 88 -0.31 11.47 -1.78
C ASN A 88 1.08 12.10 -1.97
N LYS A 89 2.09 11.67 -1.20
CA LYS A 89 3.47 12.15 -1.35
C LYS A 89 4.07 11.69 -2.68
N PHE A 90 3.77 10.46 -3.09
CA PHE A 90 4.23 9.93 -4.37
C PHE A 90 3.60 10.66 -5.56
N ALA A 91 2.29 10.92 -5.52
CA ALA A 91 1.59 11.73 -6.54
C ALA A 91 2.20 13.14 -6.67
N LYS A 92 2.51 13.78 -5.54
CA LYS A 92 3.17 15.10 -5.51
C LYS A 92 4.58 15.07 -6.12
N GLU A 93 5.40 14.04 -5.84
CA GLU A 93 6.74 13.92 -6.44
C GLU A 93 6.67 13.74 -7.95
N LEU A 94 5.68 12.98 -8.45
CA LEU A 94 5.48 12.79 -9.87
C LEU A 94 4.80 13.98 -10.57
N SER A 95 4.18 14.88 -9.80
CA SER A 95 3.32 15.96 -10.31
C SER A 95 2.17 15.42 -11.18
N VAL A 96 1.54 14.33 -10.73
CA VAL A 96 0.40 13.65 -11.38
C VAL A 96 -0.78 13.63 -10.41
N ASP A 97 -2.00 13.60 -10.95
CA ASP A 97 -3.21 13.44 -10.15
C ASP A 97 -3.22 12.07 -9.41
N LEU A 98 -3.76 12.05 -8.20
CA LEU A 98 -3.87 10.85 -7.38
C LEU A 98 -4.75 9.80 -8.06
N ASP A 99 -5.83 10.21 -8.71
CA ASP A 99 -6.74 9.27 -9.39
C ASP A 99 -6.05 8.57 -10.57
N VAL A 100 -5.22 9.31 -11.31
CA VAL A 100 -4.43 8.77 -12.42
C VAL A 100 -3.36 7.81 -11.90
N LEU A 101 -2.71 8.16 -10.78
CA LEU A 101 -1.69 7.31 -10.17
C LEU A 101 -2.26 5.97 -9.66
N ILE A 102 -3.42 6.02 -8.97
CA ILE A 102 -4.10 4.81 -8.49
C ILE A 102 -4.57 3.97 -9.68
N GLY A 103 -5.13 4.60 -10.71
CA GLY A 103 -5.55 3.90 -11.93
C GLY A 103 -4.41 3.24 -12.71
N ALA A 104 -3.20 3.81 -12.67
CA ALA A 104 -2.06 3.29 -13.42
C ALA A 104 -1.21 2.26 -12.65
N CYS A 105 -1.06 2.44 -11.33
CA CYS A 105 -0.05 1.71 -10.55
C CYS A 105 -0.57 1.05 -9.26
N ASP A 106 -1.82 1.32 -8.85
CA ASP A 106 -2.48 0.81 -7.63
C ASP A 106 -1.48 0.43 -6.51
N PRO A 107 -0.78 1.42 -5.93
CA PRO A 107 0.31 1.16 -4.99
C PRO A 107 -0.24 0.58 -3.68
N THR A 108 0.25 -0.59 -3.30
CA THR A 108 -0.18 -1.31 -2.08
C THR A 108 0.96 -1.47 -1.08
N PRO A 109 0.66 -1.55 0.23
CA PRO A 109 1.67 -1.88 1.24
C PRO A 109 2.01 -3.38 1.28
N ASN A 110 1.17 -4.23 0.66
CA ASN A 110 1.34 -5.68 0.60
C ASN A 110 1.98 -6.09 -0.73
N ASP A 111 2.82 -7.13 -0.72
CA ASP A 111 3.41 -7.76 -1.91
C ASP A 111 2.31 -8.11 -2.94
N PRO A 112 2.41 -7.76 -4.23
CA PRO A 112 3.59 -7.31 -4.99
C PRO A 112 3.97 -5.81 -4.84
N TYR A 113 3.41 -5.10 -3.86
CA TYR A 113 3.59 -3.67 -3.54
C TYR A 113 3.09 -2.68 -4.61
N LEU A 114 2.99 -3.13 -5.86
CA LEU A 114 2.59 -2.33 -6.99
C LEU A 114 1.84 -3.23 -7.99
N ARG A 115 0.70 -2.76 -8.49
CA ARG A 115 -0.03 -3.43 -9.57
C ARG A 115 -0.11 -2.50 -10.76
N LEU A 116 0.70 -2.79 -11.77
CA LEU A 116 0.68 -2.03 -13.01
C LEU A 116 -0.61 -2.33 -13.77
N ASP A 117 -1.26 -1.30 -14.28
CA ASP A 117 -2.42 -1.48 -15.14
C ASP A 117 -2.02 -2.07 -16.51
N PRO A 118 -2.64 -3.16 -16.96
CA PRO A 118 -2.33 -3.78 -18.25
C PRO A 118 -2.55 -2.84 -19.45
N HIS A 119 -3.53 -1.93 -19.39
CA HIS A 119 -3.83 -1.05 -20.50
C HIS A 119 -2.75 0.03 -20.69
N HIS A 120 -2.31 0.64 -19.58
CA HIS A 120 -1.17 1.57 -19.58
C HIS A 120 0.11 0.88 -20.08
N TRP A 121 0.31 -0.37 -19.65
CA TRP A 121 1.44 -1.19 -20.09
C TRP A 121 1.46 -1.46 -21.60
N GLU A 122 0.33 -1.87 -22.18
CA GLU A 122 0.23 -2.13 -23.62
C GLU A 122 0.46 -0.86 -24.45
N LYS A 123 -0.09 0.28 -24.01
CA LYS A 123 0.10 1.56 -24.70
C LYS A 123 1.57 1.98 -24.68
N MET A 124 2.24 1.87 -23.53
CA MET A 124 3.69 2.08 -23.44
C MET A 124 4.46 1.22 -24.44
N ARG A 125 4.14 -0.09 -24.54
CA ARG A 125 4.84 -0.99 -25.47
C ARG A 125 4.60 -0.64 -26.95
N LYS A 126 3.46 -0.04 -27.29
CA LYS A 126 3.16 0.42 -28.66
C LYS A 126 3.93 1.71 -28.99
N GLU A 127 4.10 2.61 -28.02
CA GLU A 127 4.72 3.91 -28.25
C GLU A 127 6.25 3.93 -28.16
N LEU A 128 6.83 3.00 -27.40
CA LEU A 128 8.27 2.87 -27.22
C LEU A 128 8.87 1.86 -28.21
N PRO A 129 10.07 2.12 -28.75
CA PRO A 129 10.74 1.18 -29.63
C PRO A 129 11.13 -0.09 -28.87
N ALA A 130 10.98 -1.25 -29.52
CA ALA A 130 11.38 -2.54 -28.94
C ALA A 130 12.91 -2.72 -28.81
N ARG A 131 13.69 -1.94 -29.57
CA ARG A 131 15.17 -2.01 -29.60
C ARG A 131 15.76 -0.61 -29.77
N GLY A 132 16.96 -0.42 -29.23
CA GLY A 132 17.74 0.82 -29.36
C GLY A 132 17.99 1.51 -28.01
N VAL A 133 18.64 2.67 -28.06
CA VAL A 133 19.05 3.42 -26.85
C VAL A 133 17.84 3.94 -26.06
N LYS A 134 16.72 4.19 -26.74
CA LYS A 134 15.46 4.67 -26.14
C LYS A 134 14.50 3.55 -25.75
N ALA A 135 14.88 2.29 -25.99
CA ALA A 135 14.08 1.14 -25.59
C ALA A 135 14.19 0.94 -24.07
N LEU A 136 13.05 0.81 -23.41
CA LEU A 136 12.99 0.53 -21.98
C LEU A 136 12.69 -0.95 -21.75
N PRO A 137 13.61 -1.72 -21.14
CA PRO A 137 13.31 -3.08 -20.73
C PRO A 137 12.16 -3.09 -19.71
N PRO A 138 11.23 -4.06 -19.79
CA PRO A 138 10.13 -4.20 -18.86
C PRO A 138 10.55 -4.12 -17.38
N ILE A 139 11.64 -4.81 -17.03
CA ILE A 139 12.13 -4.84 -15.64
C ILE A 139 12.53 -3.47 -15.13
N VAL A 140 13.05 -2.61 -16.02
CA VAL A 140 13.56 -1.30 -15.66
C VAL A 140 12.40 -0.39 -15.28
N VAL A 141 11.28 -0.44 -16.02
CA VAL A 141 10.08 0.35 -15.72
C VAL A 141 9.50 -0.07 -14.37
N ALA A 142 9.25 -1.37 -14.18
CA ALA A 142 8.71 -1.90 -12.92
C ALA A 142 9.63 -1.59 -11.73
N ALA A 143 10.94 -1.82 -11.86
CA ALA A 143 11.90 -1.52 -10.81
C ALA A 143 11.97 -0.01 -10.50
N THR A 144 11.90 0.85 -11.52
CA THR A 144 11.96 2.32 -11.32
C THR A 144 10.76 2.81 -10.51
N ILE A 145 9.55 2.40 -10.89
CA ILE A 145 8.33 2.80 -10.19
C ILE A 145 8.33 2.23 -8.77
N LEU A 146 8.73 0.97 -8.60
CA LEU A 146 8.81 0.32 -7.29
C LEU A 146 9.84 0.98 -6.36
N CYS A 147 11.01 1.36 -6.88
CA CYS A 147 12.02 2.09 -6.10
C CYS A 147 11.57 3.52 -5.72
N LEU A 148 10.76 4.18 -6.55
CA LEU A 148 10.19 5.47 -6.17
C LEU A 148 9.11 5.29 -5.09
N TRP A 149 8.26 4.27 -5.24
CA TRP A 149 7.24 3.94 -4.24
C TRP A 149 7.85 3.56 -2.88
N SER A 150 8.90 2.74 -2.88
CA SER A 150 9.55 2.28 -1.65
C SER A 150 10.16 3.41 -0.82
N ARG A 151 10.51 4.55 -1.43
CA ARG A 151 10.99 5.76 -0.73
C ARG A 151 9.89 6.40 0.11
N HIS A 152 8.64 6.36 -0.34
CA HIS A 152 7.49 6.94 0.37
C HIS A 152 6.85 5.95 1.34
N ALA A 153 6.76 4.68 0.94
CA ALA A 153 6.14 3.62 1.73
C ALA A 153 7.09 2.98 2.76
N ALA A 154 8.36 3.39 2.80
CA ALA A 154 9.39 2.88 3.72
C ALA A 154 9.52 1.33 3.69
N LEU A 155 9.34 0.72 2.52
CA LEU A 155 9.34 -0.74 2.31
C LEU A 155 10.74 -1.39 2.43
N GLY A 156 11.77 -0.60 2.73
CA GLY A 156 13.16 -1.05 2.77
C GLY A 156 13.80 -1.15 1.39
N SER A 157 14.71 -2.11 1.23
CA SER A 157 15.46 -2.31 -0.02
C SER A 157 14.63 -3.05 -1.05
N VAL A 158 14.39 -2.42 -2.20
CA VAL A 158 13.74 -3.06 -3.35
C VAL A 158 14.67 -4.09 -3.97
N THR A 159 14.13 -5.27 -4.28
CA THR A 159 14.88 -6.36 -4.91
C THR A 159 14.43 -6.60 -6.34
N GLN A 160 15.33 -7.18 -7.15
CA GLN A 160 15.02 -7.62 -8.50
C GLN A 160 13.87 -8.64 -8.54
N ALA A 161 13.77 -9.52 -7.53
CA ALA A 161 12.69 -10.49 -7.43
C ALA A 161 11.32 -9.80 -7.29
N GLN A 162 11.21 -8.76 -6.45
CA GLN A 162 9.97 -7.99 -6.31
C GLN A 162 9.58 -7.29 -7.62
N ALA A 163 10.53 -6.68 -8.32
CA ALA A 163 10.26 -6.08 -9.62
C ALA A 163 9.78 -7.10 -10.66
N GLN A 164 10.27 -8.34 -10.60
CA GLN A 164 9.75 -9.44 -11.42
C GLN A 164 8.35 -9.90 -11.00
N SER A 165 8.03 -9.92 -9.70
CA SER A 165 6.68 -10.22 -9.21
C SER A 165 5.65 -9.20 -9.72
N VAL A 166 6.01 -7.90 -9.72
CA VAL A 166 5.17 -6.83 -10.30
C VAL A 166 4.91 -7.08 -11.78
N LEU A 167 5.94 -7.46 -12.56
CA LEU A 167 5.76 -7.81 -13.98
C LEU A 167 4.95 -9.09 -14.17
N ALA A 168 5.13 -10.09 -13.30
CA ALA A 168 4.39 -11.33 -13.38
C ALA A 168 2.88 -11.10 -13.18
N ALA A 169 2.49 -10.12 -12.35
CA ALA A 169 1.09 -9.74 -12.13
C ALA A 169 0.40 -9.26 -13.42
N ILE A 170 1.13 -8.67 -14.36
CA ILE A 170 0.63 -8.26 -15.69
C ILE A 170 0.93 -9.28 -16.79
N ASN A 171 1.27 -10.52 -16.43
CA ASN A 171 1.70 -11.58 -17.36
C ASN A 171 2.87 -11.18 -18.26
N SER A 172 3.72 -10.25 -17.81
CA SER A 172 4.93 -9.86 -18.50
C SER A 172 6.17 -10.45 -17.82
N ARG A 173 7.20 -10.75 -18.60
CA ARG A 173 8.49 -11.23 -18.09
C ARG A 173 9.61 -10.59 -18.88
N ASP A 174 10.69 -10.30 -18.17
CA ASP A 174 11.95 -9.88 -18.78
C ASP A 174 12.89 -11.08 -18.88
N ASN A 175 13.44 -11.33 -20.07
CA ASN A 175 14.35 -12.44 -20.31
C ASN A 175 15.74 -12.20 -19.69
N ASN A 176 16.16 -10.94 -19.57
CA ASN A 176 17.50 -10.56 -19.11
C ASN A 176 17.44 -9.42 -18.07
N PRO A 177 16.83 -9.69 -16.90
CA PRO A 177 16.51 -8.67 -15.91
C PRO A 177 17.76 -7.95 -15.39
N THR A 178 18.83 -8.70 -15.11
CA THR A 178 20.10 -8.15 -14.61
C THR A 178 20.77 -7.23 -15.63
N ARG A 179 20.75 -7.60 -16.92
CA ARG A 179 21.31 -6.77 -18.00
C ARG A 179 20.49 -5.51 -18.21
N GLY A 180 19.16 -5.61 -18.11
CA GLY A 180 18.26 -4.47 -18.22
C GLY A 180 18.54 -3.43 -17.13
N ILE A 181 18.65 -3.86 -15.87
CA ILE A 181 18.95 -2.99 -14.73
C ILE A 181 20.35 -2.37 -14.86
N ALA A 182 21.36 -3.15 -15.24
CA ALA A 182 22.72 -2.65 -15.42
C ALA A 182 22.85 -1.63 -16.57
N GLY A 183 21.98 -1.71 -17.58
CA GLY A 183 21.94 -0.75 -18.69
C GLY A 183 21.24 0.56 -18.35
N ALA A 184 20.46 0.61 -17.27
CA ALA A 184 19.73 1.80 -16.85
C ALA A 184 20.61 2.67 -15.94
N SER A 185 21.06 3.83 -16.44
CA SER A 185 22.01 4.69 -15.71
C SER A 185 21.47 5.32 -14.41
N TRP A 186 20.14 5.33 -14.24
CA TRP A 186 19.47 5.81 -13.02
C TRP A 186 19.20 4.70 -12.00
N LEU A 187 19.41 3.43 -12.36
CA LEU A 187 19.34 2.30 -11.45
C LEU A 187 20.75 1.77 -11.17
N GLN A 188 20.97 1.30 -9.95
CA GLN A 188 22.19 0.63 -9.57
C GLN A 188 21.83 -0.71 -8.94
N ALA A 189 22.31 -1.79 -9.55
CA ALA A 189 22.28 -3.10 -8.92
C ALA A 189 23.34 -3.15 -7.83
N ARG A 190 22.95 -3.58 -6.63
CA ARG A 190 23.83 -3.82 -5.48
C ARG A 190 23.95 -5.33 -5.22
N PRO A 191 25.01 -5.76 -4.50
CA PRO A 191 25.13 -7.15 -4.07
C PRO A 191 23.87 -7.63 -3.36
N GLY A 192 23.48 -8.89 -3.58
CA GLY A 192 22.23 -9.44 -3.03
C GLY A 192 20.98 -9.14 -3.86
N GLY A 193 21.11 -8.63 -5.09
CA GLY A 193 19.97 -8.40 -6.00
C GLY A 193 19.11 -7.18 -5.62
N GLN A 194 19.65 -6.30 -4.77
CA GLN A 194 19.02 -5.05 -4.41
C GLN A 194 19.15 -4.03 -5.54
N ILE A 195 18.10 -3.23 -5.74
CA ILE A 195 18.06 -2.16 -6.73
C ILE A 195 17.93 -0.84 -5.98
N VAL A 196 18.86 0.08 -6.25
CA VAL A 196 18.89 1.40 -5.64
C VAL A 196 18.83 2.45 -6.74
N LEU A 197 18.04 3.50 -6.53
CA LEU A 197 18.02 4.67 -7.42
C LEU A 197 19.31 5.48 -7.24
N ASN A 198 19.93 5.84 -8.37
CA ASN A 198 21.05 6.76 -8.38
C ASN A 198 20.54 8.20 -8.11
N PRO A 199 20.98 8.87 -7.02
CA PRO A 199 20.47 10.18 -6.65
C PRO A 199 20.71 11.25 -7.71
N SER A 200 21.77 11.11 -8.51
CA SER A 200 22.10 12.04 -9.59
C SER A 200 21.14 12.01 -10.79
N GLN A 201 20.32 10.96 -10.92
CA GLN A 201 19.44 10.75 -12.07
C GLN A 201 17.97 10.50 -11.66
N ILE A 202 17.56 10.95 -10.48
CA ILE A 202 16.17 10.83 -10.01
C ILE A 202 15.20 11.49 -10.99
N SER A 203 15.56 12.62 -11.59
CA SER A 203 14.70 13.31 -12.57
C SER A 203 14.33 12.42 -13.76
N ARG A 204 15.24 11.55 -14.23
CA ARG A 204 14.95 10.59 -15.31
C ARG A 204 13.99 9.49 -14.84
N ALA A 205 14.17 9.00 -13.61
CA ALA A 205 13.26 8.03 -13.01
C ALA A 205 11.83 8.61 -12.89
N ILE A 206 11.71 9.87 -12.46
CA ILE A 206 10.44 10.59 -12.38
C ILE A 206 9.81 10.75 -13.77
N THR A 207 10.59 11.12 -14.80
CA THR A 207 10.06 11.21 -16.18
C THR A 207 9.47 9.90 -16.67
N ILE A 208 10.10 8.76 -16.36
CA ILE A 208 9.60 7.43 -16.76
C ILE A 208 8.32 7.09 -16.01
N ALA A 209 8.30 7.28 -14.68
CA ALA A 209 7.11 7.00 -13.88
C ALA A 209 5.93 7.91 -14.26
N LYS A 210 6.20 9.20 -14.50
CA LYS A 210 5.22 10.16 -15.00
C LYS A 210 4.68 9.77 -16.37
N GLY A 211 5.56 9.47 -17.33
CA GLY A 211 5.16 9.05 -18.68
C GLY A 211 4.37 7.75 -18.69
N PHE A 212 4.63 6.85 -17.74
CA PHE A 212 3.80 5.65 -17.54
C PHE A 212 2.40 5.99 -17.03
N CYS A 213 2.28 6.87 -16.02
CA CYS A 213 0.99 7.24 -15.43
C CYS A 213 0.12 8.08 -16.38
N GLU A 214 0.70 9.10 -17.02
CA GLU A 214 -0.02 9.99 -17.94
C GLU A 214 -0.15 9.40 -19.35
N GLN A 215 0.57 8.30 -19.63
CA GLN A 215 0.69 7.69 -20.95
C GLN A 215 1.24 8.65 -22.01
N ASP A 216 2.06 9.63 -21.60
CA ASP A 216 2.79 10.54 -22.49
C ASP A 216 4.29 10.28 -22.42
N TRP A 217 4.85 9.76 -23.51
CA TRP A 217 6.27 9.46 -23.64
C TRP A 217 7.06 10.54 -24.39
N SER A 218 6.46 11.70 -24.69
CA SER A 218 7.10 12.81 -25.39
C SER A 218 8.38 13.27 -24.69
N ALA A 219 8.32 13.45 -23.36
CA ALA A 219 9.46 13.86 -22.54
C ALA A 219 10.61 12.85 -22.57
N TRP A 220 10.30 11.54 -22.57
CA TRP A 220 11.31 10.49 -22.70
C TRP A 220 11.95 10.47 -24.09
N LYS A 221 11.14 10.69 -25.13
CA LYS A 221 11.62 10.75 -26.52
C LYS A 221 12.49 11.98 -26.77
N ALA A 222 12.37 13.04 -25.98
CA ALA A 222 13.19 14.24 -26.09
C ALA A 222 14.57 14.15 -25.41
N LEU A 223 14.73 13.23 -24.43
CA LEU A 223 16.01 12.92 -23.78
C LEU A 223 16.96 12.12 -24.69
#